data_AF-A0A836RYG0-F1
#
_entry.id   AF-A0A836RYG0-F1
#
_cell.length_a   1.000
_cell.length_b   1.000
_cell.length_c   1.000
_cell.angle_alpha   90.00
_cell.angle_beta   90.00
_cell.angle_gamma   90.00
#
_symmetry.space_group_name_H-M   'P 1'
#
loop_
_entity.id
_entity.type
_entity.pdbx_description
1 polymer ?
#
loop_
_entity_poly.entity_id
_entity_poly.type
_entity_poly.pdbx_seq_one_letter_code
_entity_poly.pdbx_strand_id
1 'polypeptide(L)'
;MLVYRSKLFKFYKLKYHKTAMPLVRRRNIFIPHPWNKYKDTYEWVKNKVKRIPYLGKKIADYSAPPYKPVPAKTELGTKKLIGRKIKQSNVVIVPATKAIYYHKFTMWEIKRAKREEKPIIVVKKKGKPVPRILRKVADYIITRTDKLREIFKKI
;
A
#
# COMPACT_ATOMS: atom_id res chain seq x y z
N MET A 1 -34.87 -45.21 -22.21
CA MET A 1 -34.24 -44.18 -21.35
C MET A 1 -32.79 -44.04 -21.81
N LEU A 2 -32.50 -43.20 -22.83
CA LEU A 2 -32.11 -41.78 -22.72
C LEU A 2 -30.91 -41.63 -21.76
N VAL A 3 -29.68 -41.23 -22.11
CA VAL A 3 -29.17 -40.43 -23.23
C VAL A 3 -27.67 -40.72 -23.43
N TYR A 4 -27.26 -41.08 -24.66
CA TYR A 4 -25.91 -40.79 -25.17
C TYR A 4 -26.00 -39.45 -25.92
N ARG A 5 -25.19 -38.44 -25.56
CA ARG A 5 -25.03 -37.26 -26.41
C ARG A 5 -23.59 -36.80 -26.48
N SER A 6 -23.10 -36.93 -27.70
CA SER A 6 -21.84 -36.48 -28.25
C SER A 6 -21.70 -34.95 -28.32
N LYS A 7 -20.43 -34.53 -28.47
CA LYS A 7 -19.94 -33.43 -29.33
C LYS A 7 -19.85 -32.00 -28.75
N LEU A 8 -18.67 -31.43 -29.03
CA LEU A 8 -18.23 -30.03 -29.02
C LEU A 8 -17.88 -29.37 -27.66
N PHE A 9 -16.68 -29.66 -27.17
CA PHE A 9 -15.87 -28.64 -26.48
C PHE A 9 -15.45 -27.58 -27.51
N LYS A 10 -16.33 -26.59 -27.72
CA LYS A 10 -15.99 -25.37 -28.46
C LYS A 10 -15.06 -24.55 -27.58
N PHE A 11 -13.77 -24.53 -27.94
CA PHE A 11 -12.82 -23.54 -27.43
C PHE A 11 -13.36 -22.15 -27.77
N TYR A 12 -14.05 -21.52 -26.83
CA TYR A 12 -14.25 -20.08 -26.88
C TYR A 12 -12.89 -19.42 -26.67
N LYS A 13 -12.23 -19.16 -27.79
CA LYS A 13 -11.09 -18.25 -27.90
C LYS A 13 -11.61 -16.87 -27.50
N LEU A 14 -11.65 -16.60 -26.19
CA LEU A 14 -12.01 -15.27 -25.68
C LEU A 14 -11.00 -14.28 -26.27
N LYS A 15 -11.48 -13.48 -27.23
CA LYS A 15 -10.85 -12.22 -27.61
C LYS A 15 -10.84 -11.36 -26.35
N TYR A 16 -9.73 -11.39 -25.62
CA TYR A 16 -9.48 -10.46 -24.53
C TYR A 16 -9.42 -9.04 -25.11
N HIS A 17 -10.56 -8.36 -25.13
CA HIS A 17 -10.57 -6.91 -25.26
C HIS A 17 -9.77 -6.33 -24.10
N LYS A 18 -8.76 -5.55 -24.45
CA LYS A 18 -7.68 -5.02 -23.60
C LYS A 18 -8.14 -3.97 -22.57
N THR A 19 -9.37 -4.03 -22.07
CA THR A 19 -10.03 -2.95 -21.31
C THR A 19 -10.84 -3.36 -20.08
N ALA A 20 -11.00 -4.64 -19.75
CA ALA A 20 -11.63 -5.04 -18.49
C ALA A 20 -10.56 -5.54 -17.49
N MET A 21 -10.09 -4.67 -16.59
CA MET A 21 -9.40 -5.17 -15.39
C MET A 21 -10.46 -5.88 -14.52
N PRO A 22 -10.31 -7.18 -14.22
CA PRO A 22 -11.23 -7.87 -13.34
C PRO A 22 -11.21 -7.18 -11.98
N LEU A 23 -12.39 -6.80 -11.49
CA LEU A 23 -12.73 -6.31 -10.15
C LEU A 23 -11.52 -5.91 -9.30
N VAL A 24 -11.00 -4.69 -9.50
CA VAL A 24 -10.03 -4.13 -8.55
C VAL A 24 -10.75 -3.92 -7.22
N ARG A 25 -10.64 -4.91 -6.32
CA ARG A 25 -11.15 -4.83 -4.94
C ARG A 25 -10.58 -3.58 -4.28
N ARG A 26 -11.40 -2.92 -3.47
CA ARG A 26 -10.98 -1.75 -2.70
C ARG A 26 -9.76 -2.12 -1.84
N ARG A 27 -8.73 -1.27 -1.83
CA ARG A 27 -7.51 -1.49 -1.05
C ARG A 27 -7.32 -0.40 -0.02
N ASN A 28 -7.24 -0.81 1.23
CA ASN A 28 -6.91 0.06 2.35
C ASN A 28 -5.39 0.17 2.43
N ILE A 29 -4.85 1.37 2.30
CA ILE A 29 -3.42 1.62 2.41
C ILE A 29 -3.12 2.36 3.71
N PHE A 30 -1.90 2.19 4.21
CA PHE A 30 -1.35 3.00 5.27
C PHE A 30 0.03 3.51 4.85
N ILE A 31 0.27 4.82 4.99
CA ILE A 31 1.54 5.47 4.64
C ILE A 31 2.16 6.01 5.93
N PRO A 32 3.16 5.32 6.51
CA PRO A 32 3.90 5.82 7.66
C PRO A 32 4.62 7.11 7.30
N HIS A 33 4.48 8.14 8.13
CA HIS A 33 5.11 9.43 7.88
C HIS A 33 5.24 10.25 9.16
N PRO A 34 6.24 11.15 9.24
CA PRO A 34 6.39 12.07 10.35
C PRO A 34 5.35 13.19 10.29
N TRP A 35 4.80 13.55 11.45
CA TRP A 35 3.64 14.46 11.53
C TRP A 35 4.00 15.94 11.44
N ASN A 36 5.22 16.32 11.78
CA ASN A 36 5.59 17.71 12.01
C ASN A 36 6.49 18.34 10.93
N LYS A 37 7.18 17.55 10.09
CA LYS A 37 8.24 18.12 9.22
C LYS A 37 8.35 17.54 7.80
N TYR A 38 7.56 16.53 7.42
CA TYR A 38 7.67 15.91 6.09
C TYR A 38 6.33 15.56 5.44
N LYS A 39 5.37 16.50 5.50
CA LYS A 39 4.09 16.43 4.75
C LYS A 39 4.31 16.05 3.28
N ASP A 40 5.35 16.61 2.67
CA ASP A 40 5.70 16.39 1.26
C ASP A 40 5.97 14.92 0.93
N THR A 41 6.51 14.16 1.88
CA THR A 41 6.86 12.76 1.62
C THR A 41 5.61 11.89 1.59
N TYR A 42 4.69 12.12 2.52
CA TYR A 42 3.38 11.46 2.52
C TYR A 42 2.58 11.85 1.27
N GLU A 43 2.50 13.14 0.95
CA GLU A 43 1.76 13.61 -0.24
C GLU A 43 2.39 13.08 -1.54
N TRP A 44 3.72 12.99 -1.62
CA TRP A 44 4.40 12.38 -2.76
C TRP A 44 4.01 10.91 -2.97
N VAL A 45 4.00 10.10 -1.91
CA VAL A 45 3.56 8.69 -2.00
C VAL A 45 2.07 8.62 -2.37
N LYS A 46 1.23 9.40 -1.70
CA LYS A 46 -0.21 9.46 -1.96
C LYS A 46 -0.50 9.83 -3.42
N ASN A 47 0.21 10.81 -3.97
CA ASN A 47 0.08 11.21 -5.36
C ASN A 47 0.55 10.14 -6.34
N LYS A 48 1.65 9.43 -6.04
CA LYS A 48 2.08 8.26 -6.84
C LYS A 48 0.99 7.20 -6.91
N VAL A 49 0.38 6.89 -5.77
CA VAL A 49 -0.69 5.90 -5.67
C VAL A 49 -1.94 6.32 -6.43
N LYS A 50 -2.39 7.58 -6.25
CA LYS A 50 -3.58 8.14 -6.92
C LYS A 50 -3.47 8.14 -8.45
N ARG A 51 -2.26 8.32 -8.98
CA ARG A 51 -1.99 8.35 -10.43
C ARG A 51 -2.04 6.97 -11.11
N ILE A 52 -2.20 5.88 -10.36
CA ILE A 52 -2.29 4.55 -10.96
C ILE A 52 -3.69 4.38 -11.58
N PRO A 53 -3.79 4.17 -12.91
CA PRO A 53 -5.08 4.00 -13.57
C PRO A 53 -5.91 2.88 -12.92
N TYR A 54 -7.20 3.15 -12.72
CA TYR A 54 -8.20 2.29 -12.07
C TYR A 54 -7.96 2.00 -10.56
N LEU A 55 -6.72 1.78 -10.14
CA LEU A 55 -6.37 1.50 -8.74
C LEU A 55 -6.54 2.72 -7.85
N GLY A 56 -6.12 3.91 -8.31
CA GLY A 56 -6.21 5.15 -7.52
C GLY A 56 -7.64 5.47 -7.06
N LYS A 57 -8.66 5.12 -7.86
CA LYS A 57 -10.09 5.28 -7.53
C LYS A 57 -10.61 4.23 -6.53
N LYS A 58 -9.87 3.15 -6.30
CA LYS A 58 -10.25 2.02 -5.43
C LYS A 58 -9.42 1.97 -4.14
N ILE A 59 -8.66 3.02 -3.85
CA ILE A 59 -7.82 3.08 -2.64
C ILE A 59 -8.50 3.90 -1.54
N ALA A 60 -8.46 3.37 -0.33
CA ALA A 60 -8.82 4.09 0.88
C ALA A 60 -7.58 4.32 1.74
N ASP A 61 -7.36 5.57 2.11
CA ASP A 61 -6.21 5.98 2.89
C ASP A 61 -6.54 5.95 4.39
N TYR A 62 -5.93 5.00 5.10
CA TYR A 62 -6.10 4.83 6.55
C TYR A 62 -5.02 5.54 7.36
N SER A 63 -4.12 6.29 6.71
CA SER A 63 -3.05 7.04 7.37
C SER A 63 -3.60 8.10 8.34
N ALA A 64 -2.72 8.67 9.16
CA ALA A 64 -3.01 9.79 10.06
C ALA A 64 -2.20 11.02 9.64
N PRO A 65 -2.57 11.72 8.55
CA PRO A 65 -1.84 12.89 8.08
C PRO A 65 -1.90 14.05 9.07
N PRO A 66 -0.99 15.04 8.99
CA PRO A 66 -0.94 16.17 9.91
C PRO A 66 -2.26 16.97 9.98
N TYR A 67 -2.99 17.05 8.87
CA TYR A 67 -4.31 17.72 8.77
C TYR A 67 -5.49 16.85 9.20
N LYS A 68 -5.24 15.58 9.56
CA LYS A 68 -6.24 14.65 10.10
C LYS A 68 -5.58 13.79 11.18
N PRO A 69 -5.14 14.43 12.30
CA PRO A 69 -4.50 13.71 13.39
C PRO A 69 -5.51 12.77 14.06
N VAL A 70 -5.00 11.77 14.79
CA VAL A 70 -5.86 10.91 15.62
C VAL A 70 -6.26 11.67 16.90
N PRO A 71 -7.52 11.56 17.36
CA PRO A 71 -8.00 12.26 18.54
C PRO A 71 -7.54 11.55 19.83
N ALA A 72 -6.24 11.63 20.14
CA ALA A 72 -5.66 11.06 21.34
C ALA A 72 -4.82 12.08 22.09
N LYS A 73 -5.00 12.14 23.42
CA LYS A 73 -4.27 13.04 24.32
C LYS A 73 -2.97 12.44 24.86
N THR A 74 -2.77 11.14 24.69
CA THR A 74 -1.60 10.39 25.19
C THR A 74 -0.90 9.65 24.07
N GLU A 75 0.40 9.43 24.22
CA GLU A 75 1.17 8.63 23.27
C GLU A 75 0.61 7.19 23.14
N LEU A 76 0.21 6.58 24.26
CA LEU A 76 -0.38 5.24 24.25
C LEU A 76 -1.70 5.23 23.49
N GLY A 77 -2.57 6.23 23.69
CA GLY A 77 -3.80 6.40 22.93
C GLY A 77 -3.53 6.57 21.44
N THR A 78 -2.54 7.39 21.09
CA THR A 78 -2.09 7.58 19.71
C THR A 78 -1.64 6.28 19.06
N LYS A 79 -0.75 5.52 19.73
CA LYS A 79 -0.31 4.20 19.27
C LYS A 79 -1.49 3.23 19.11
N LYS A 80 -2.44 3.21 20.03
CA LYS A 80 -3.63 2.36 19.94
C LYS A 80 -4.48 2.69 18.70
N LEU A 81 -4.77 3.96 18.46
CA LEU A 81 -5.57 4.40 17.31
C LEU A 81 -4.86 4.18 15.97
N ILE A 82 -3.56 4.51 15.89
CA ILE A 82 -2.76 4.23 14.68
C ILE A 82 -2.64 2.72 14.46
N GLY A 83 -2.46 1.93 15.51
CA GLY A 83 -2.41 0.47 15.43
C GLY A 83 -3.67 -0.12 14.81
N ARG A 84 -4.86 0.39 15.18
CA ARG A 84 -6.14 0.01 14.56
C ARG A 84 -6.18 0.35 13.08
N LYS A 85 -5.72 1.54 12.69
CA LYS A 85 -5.61 1.96 11.28
C LYS A 85 -4.69 1.05 10.47
N ILE A 86 -3.51 0.70 11.02
CA ILE A 86 -2.58 -0.26 10.40
C ILE A 86 -3.25 -1.63 10.26
N LYS A 87 -3.92 -2.12 11.31
CA LYS A 87 -4.62 -3.42 11.27
C LYS A 87 -5.70 -3.47 10.18
N GLN A 88 -6.44 -2.37 9.98
CA GLN A 88 -7.45 -2.22 8.93
C GLN A 88 -6.87 -2.01 7.52
N SER A 89 -5.57 -1.71 7.41
CA SER A 89 -4.88 -1.60 6.13
C SER A 89 -4.56 -2.98 5.55
N ASN A 90 -4.64 -3.10 4.23
CA ASN A 90 -4.22 -4.27 3.48
C ASN A 90 -2.72 -4.21 3.15
N VAL A 91 -2.16 -3.01 3.03
CA VAL A 91 -0.76 -2.80 2.63
C VAL A 91 -0.21 -1.52 3.25
N VAL A 92 1.07 -1.57 3.60
CA VAL A 92 1.81 -0.43 4.15
C VAL A 92 2.82 0.06 3.12
N ILE A 93 2.73 1.35 2.75
CA ILE A 93 3.58 1.95 1.73
C ILE A 93 4.52 2.96 2.40
N VAL A 94 5.82 2.65 2.42
CA VAL A 94 6.81 3.41 3.18
C VAL A 94 7.69 4.22 2.23
N PRO A 95 7.79 5.55 2.39
CA PRO A 95 8.75 6.32 1.62
C PRO A 95 10.20 6.03 2.07
N ALA A 96 11.09 5.78 1.11
CA ALA A 96 12.52 5.58 1.34
C ALA A 96 13.22 6.92 1.61
N THR A 97 13.06 7.46 2.81
CA THR A 97 13.68 8.71 3.26
C THR A 97 14.42 8.49 4.58
N LYS A 98 15.48 9.26 4.83
CA LYS A 98 16.15 9.28 6.15
C LYS A 98 15.24 9.81 7.26
N ALA A 99 14.15 10.53 6.91
CA ALA A 99 13.17 11.04 7.88
C ALA A 99 12.57 9.95 8.80
N ILE A 100 12.58 8.67 8.36
CA ILE A 100 12.14 7.54 9.19
C ILE A 100 12.93 7.39 10.51
N TYR A 101 14.18 7.85 10.55
CA TYR A 101 15.05 7.74 11.72
C TYR A 101 14.75 8.81 12.76
N TYR A 102 14.27 9.96 12.33
CA TYR A 102 14.09 11.14 13.18
C TYR A 102 12.70 11.21 13.83
N HIS A 103 11.81 10.26 13.54
CA HIS A 103 10.43 10.30 14.03
C HIS A 103 10.04 8.99 14.73
N LYS A 104 9.95 9.08 16.06
CA LYS A 104 9.61 7.99 16.99
C LYS A 104 8.39 7.17 16.56
N PHE A 105 7.34 7.82 16.05
CA PHE A 105 6.13 7.12 15.63
C PHE A 105 6.29 6.36 14.32
N THR A 106 7.07 6.86 13.35
CA THR A 106 7.19 6.25 12.02
C THR A 106 7.86 4.87 12.12
N MET A 107 8.92 4.78 12.93
CA MET A 107 9.58 3.49 13.16
C MET A 107 8.65 2.51 13.90
N TRP A 108 7.88 3.01 14.87
CA TRP A 108 6.89 2.21 15.58
C TRP A 108 5.79 1.70 14.63
N GLU A 109 5.30 2.52 13.70
CA GLU A 109 4.31 2.16 12.68
C GLU A 109 4.83 1.03 11.79
N ILE A 110 6.07 1.14 11.28
CA ILE A 110 6.70 0.10 10.45
C ILE A 110 6.86 -1.20 11.22
N LYS A 111 7.34 -1.14 12.47
CA LYS A 111 7.45 -2.33 13.33
C LYS A 111 6.08 -2.94 13.65
N ARG A 112 5.05 -2.12 13.85
CA ARG A 112 3.68 -2.59 14.07
C ARG A 112 3.14 -3.26 12.81
N ALA A 113 3.36 -2.69 11.63
CA ALA A 113 2.98 -3.28 10.35
C ALA A 113 3.61 -4.66 10.15
N LYS A 114 4.91 -4.80 10.45
CA LYS A 114 5.61 -6.08 10.34
C LYS A 114 5.04 -7.13 11.29
N ARG A 115 4.73 -6.75 12.54
CA ARG A 115 4.07 -7.64 13.53
C ARG A 115 2.65 -8.05 13.14
N GLU A 116 1.97 -7.20 12.38
CA GLU A 116 0.63 -7.46 11.83
C GLU A 116 0.70 -8.13 10.45
N GLU A 117 1.89 -8.58 10.04
CA GLU A 117 2.18 -9.28 8.79
C GLU A 117 1.67 -8.55 7.55
N LYS A 118 1.62 -7.21 7.63
CA LYS A 118 1.19 -6.39 6.49
C LYS A 118 2.30 -6.39 5.44
N PRO A 119 1.98 -6.57 4.15
CA PRO A 119 2.92 -6.31 3.07
C PRO A 119 3.47 -4.88 3.17
N ILE A 120 4.80 -4.73 3.16
CA ILE A 120 5.52 -3.47 3.24
C ILE A 120 6.15 -3.18 1.88
N ILE A 121 5.63 -2.16 1.20
CA ILE A 121 6.16 -1.66 -0.06
C ILE A 121 6.95 -0.38 0.20
N VAL A 122 8.26 -0.43 -0.01
CA VAL A 122 9.12 0.75 0.08
C VAL A 122 9.18 1.46 -1.27
N VAL A 123 8.85 2.75 -1.29
CA VAL A 123 8.86 3.59 -2.49
C VAL A 123 10.03 4.58 -2.41
N LYS A 124 10.95 4.51 -3.37
CA LYS A 124 12.12 5.39 -3.43
C LYS A 124 12.10 6.33 -4.64
N LYS A 125 12.73 7.50 -4.50
CA LYS A 125 13.06 8.37 -5.63
C LYS A 125 14.24 7.78 -6.42
N LYS A 126 14.30 8.03 -7.74
CA LYS A 126 15.42 7.60 -8.59
C LYS A 126 16.73 8.20 -8.04
N GLY A 127 17.81 7.42 -8.02
CA GLY A 127 19.12 7.85 -7.51
C GLY A 127 19.21 8.05 -5.98
N LYS A 128 18.14 7.81 -5.21
CA LYS A 128 18.21 7.90 -3.74
C LYS A 128 18.41 6.51 -3.10
N PRO A 129 19.30 6.40 -2.10
CA PRO A 129 19.55 5.13 -1.43
C PRO A 129 18.37 4.74 -0.54
N VAL A 130 18.20 3.43 -0.33
CA VAL A 130 17.22 2.90 0.63
C VAL A 130 17.89 2.69 1.98
N PRO A 131 17.39 3.32 3.05
CA PRO A 131 17.85 3.07 4.42
C PRO A 131 17.95 1.57 4.75
N ARG A 132 19.03 1.15 5.43
CA ARG A 132 19.29 -0.28 5.73
C ARG A 132 18.13 -0.94 6.47
N ILE A 133 17.48 -0.21 7.38
CA ILE A 133 16.33 -0.73 8.13
C ILE A 133 15.13 -1.02 7.22
N LEU A 134 14.88 -0.18 6.22
CA LEU A 134 13.82 -0.41 5.24
C LEU A 134 14.14 -1.60 4.34
N ARG A 135 15.40 -1.79 3.95
CA ARG A 135 15.82 -2.98 3.19
C ARG A 135 15.55 -4.29 3.93
N LYS A 136 15.64 -4.29 5.27
CA LYS A 136 15.40 -5.48 6.10
C LYS A 136 13.91 -5.82 6.27
N VAL A 137 13.02 -4.83 6.20
CA VAL A 137 11.59 -5.03 6.51
C VAL A 137 10.70 -5.04 5.28
N ALA A 138 11.18 -4.54 4.14
CA ALA A 138 10.39 -4.44 2.92
C ALA A 138 10.23 -5.78 2.23
N ASP A 139 9.00 -6.08 1.81
CA ASP A 139 8.72 -7.19 0.90
C ASP A 139 8.95 -6.76 -0.56
N TYR A 140 8.74 -5.47 -0.84
CA TYR A 140 9.00 -4.87 -2.16
C TYR A 140 9.70 -3.52 -2.03
N ILE A 141 10.69 -3.29 -2.90
CA ILE A 141 11.33 -1.97 -3.06
C ILE A 141 11.13 -1.51 -4.50
N ILE A 142 10.45 -0.38 -4.68
CA ILE A 142 10.12 0.14 -6.01
C ILE A 142 10.56 1.59 -6.19
N THR A 143 10.82 1.93 -7.46
CA THR A 143 11.08 3.33 -7.88
C THR A 143 9.94 3.84 -8.78
N ARG A 144 9.44 2.99 -9.67
CA ARG A 144 8.43 3.32 -10.67
C ARG A 144 7.00 2.99 -10.20
N THR A 145 6.03 3.73 -10.71
CA THR A 145 4.62 3.64 -10.31
C THR A 145 3.87 2.47 -10.97
N ASP A 146 4.28 2.06 -12.17
CA ASP A 146 3.78 0.87 -12.87
C ASP A 146 4.02 -0.42 -12.07
N LYS A 147 5.18 -0.55 -11.43
CA LYS A 147 5.49 -1.68 -10.54
C LYS A 147 4.58 -1.76 -9.33
N LEU A 148 4.08 -0.63 -8.85
CA LEU A 148 3.11 -0.62 -7.77
C LEU A 148 1.80 -1.31 -8.22
N ARG A 149 1.32 -1.03 -9.44
CA ARG A 149 0.14 -1.71 -10.01
C ARG A 149 0.33 -3.22 -10.11
N GLU A 150 1.50 -3.68 -10.53
CA GLU A 150 1.82 -5.12 -10.60
C GLU A 150 1.78 -5.77 -9.21
N ILE A 151 2.35 -5.13 -8.19
CA ILE A 151 2.34 -5.66 -6.81
C ILE A 151 0.91 -5.74 -6.27
N PHE A 152 0.09 -4.72 -6.48
CA PHE A 152 -1.31 -4.70 -6.04
C PHE A 152 -2.20 -5.78 -6.66
N LYS A 153 -1.76 -6.41 -7.77
CA LYS A 153 -2.43 -7.59 -8.35
C LYS A 153 -2.05 -8.90 -7.65
N LYS A 154 -0.90 -8.94 -6.96
CA LYS A 154 -0.35 -10.14 -6.31
C LYS A 154 -0.73 -10.25 -4.84
N ILE A 155 -0.89 -9.10 -4.16
CA ILE A 155 -1.31 -9.00 -2.75
C ILE A 155 -2.82 -8.87 -2.63
#